data_AF-A0A1G4K3U3-F1
#
_entry.id   AF-A0A1G4K3U3-F1
#
_cell.length_a   1.000
_cell.length_b   1.000
_cell.length_c   1.000
_cell.angle_alpha   90.00
_cell.angle_beta   90.00
_cell.angle_gamma   90.00
#
_symmetry.space_group_name_H-M   'P 1'
#
loop_
_entity.id
_entity.type
_entity.pdbx_description
1 polymer ?
#
loop_
_entity_poly.entity_id
_entity_poly.type
_entity_poly.pdbx_seq_one_letter_code
_entity_poly.pdbx_strand_id
1 'polypeptide(L)'
;MRGGPRSIEDYLYHKLLESQAFHRFVRRIYYKINGIRDIPLDHSVRQSPTTFQPTGLQKFKAFRTLFWDEIRSTIGFPRRFR
;
A
#
# COMPACT_ATOMS: atom_id res chain seq x y z
N MET A 1 4.91 13.25 -34.46
CA MET A 1 4.76 14.52 -33.72
C MET A 1 5.76 14.51 -32.59
N ARG A 2 6.85 15.30 -32.71
CA ARG A 2 7.88 15.45 -31.67
C ARG A 2 7.30 16.26 -30.52
N GLY A 3 6.87 15.60 -29.45
CA GLY A 3 6.56 16.27 -28.19
C GLY A 3 7.86 16.62 -27.48
N GLY A 4 8.03 17.88 -27.08
CA GLY A 4 9.16 18.33 -26.26
C GLY A 4 9.22 17.60 -24.91
N PRO A 5 10.24 17.88 -24.07
CA PRO A 5 10.37 17.24 -22.76
C PRO A 5 9.06 17.43 -22.00
N ARG A 6 8.39 16.32 -21.64
CA ARG A 6 7.14 16.38 -20.87
C ARG A 6 7.38 17.20 -19.62
N SER A 7 6.55 18.23 -19.40
CA SER A 7 6.47 18.89 -18.11
C SER A 7 6.29 17.82 -17.02
N ILE A 8 6.86 18.03 -15.84
CA ILE A 8 6.69 17.11 -14.70
C ILE A 8 5.20 16.85 -14.44
N GLU A 9 4.38 17.86 -14.66
CA GLU A 9 2.91 17.78 -14.58
C GLU A 9 2.35 16.77 -15.57
N ASP A 10 2.80 16.80 -16.82
CA ASP A 10 2.35 15.92 -17.88
C ASP A 10 2.79 14.47 -17.62
N TYR A 11 4.01 14.30 -17.08
CA TYR A 11 4.48 12.99 -16.62
C TYR A 11 3.65 12.43 -15.45
N LEU A 12 3.37 13.25 -14.44
CA LEU A 12 2.55 12.86 -13.29
C LEU A 12 1.11 12.58 -13.71
N TYR A 13 0.57 13.36 -14.64
CA TYR A 13 -0.75 13.15 -15.22
C TYR A 13 -0.84 11.78 -15.92
N HIS A 14 0.14 11.46 -16.77
CA HIS A 14 0.21 10.13 -17.39
C HIS A 14 0.36 9.01 -16.37
N LYS A 15 1.19 9.20 -15.34
CA LYS A 15 1.32 8.21 -14.26
C LYS A 15 0.03 8.01 -13.46
N LEU A 16 -0.75 9.07 -13.28
CA LEU A 16 -2.04 9.01 -12.62
C LEU A 16 -3.05 8.23 -13.48
N LEU A 17 -3.10 8.47 -14.78
CA LEU A 17 -3.95 7.75 -15.74
C LEU A 17 -3.55 6.29 -15.95
N GLU A 18 -2.27 5.94 -15.78
CA GLU A 18 -1.83 4.53 -15.84
C GLU A 18 -2.11 3.77 -14.54
N SER A 19 -2.40 4.46 -13.44
CA SER A 19 -2.54 3.85 -12.11
C SER A 19 -3.88 3.16 -11.93
N GLN A 20 -3.84 1.82 -11.79
CA GLN A 20 -5.03 1.02 -11.46
C GLN A 20 -5.70 1.46 -10.15
N ALA A 21 -4.92 1.92 -9.16
CA ALA A 21 -5.45 2.38 -7.88
C ALA A 21 -6.29 3.67 -8.06
N PHE A 22 -5.81 4.60 -8.89
CA PHE A 22 -6.54 5.81 -9.22
C PHE A 22 -7.86 5.51 -9.93
N HIS A 23 -7.86 4.57 -10.87
CA HIS A 23 -9.09 4.14 -11.55
C HIS A 23 -10.10 3.48 -10.59
N ARG A 24 -9.64 2.67 -9.63
CA ARG A 24 -10.52 2.10 -8.59
C ARG A 24 -11.13 3.19 -7.70
N PHE A 25 -10.35 4.22 -7.39
CA PHE A 25 -10.83 5.36 -6.60
C PHE A 25 -11.91 6.18 -7.35
N VAL A 26 -11.64 6.56 -8.59
CA VAL A 26 -12.62 7.28 -9.44
C VAL A 26 -13.89 6.46 -9.59
N ARG A 27 -13.77 5.15 -9.83
CA ARG A 27 -14.91 4.23 -9.94
C ARG A 27 -15.74 4.20 -8.65
N ARG A 28 -15.10 4.16 -7.48
CA ARG A 28 -15.78 4.21 -6.18
C ARG A 28 -16.54 5.53 -5.97
N ILE A 29 -15.96 6.66 -6.38
CA ILE A 29 -16.64 7.96 -6.34
C ILE A 29 -17.85 7.96 -7.29
N TYR A 30 -17.65 7.49 -8.52
CA TYR A 30 -18.71 7.40 -9.51
C TYR A 30 -19.89 6.58 -8.98
N TYR A 31 -19.64 5.41 -8.40
CA TYR A 31 -20.71 4.59 -7.81
C TYR A 31 -21.36 5.24 -6.60
N LYS A 32 -20.59 5.92 -5.75
CA LYS A 32 -21.11 6.66 -4.58
C LYS A 32 -22.06 7.79 -5.01
N ILE A 33 -21.72 8.53 -6.06
CA ILE A 33 -22.54 9.64 -6.56
C ILE A 33 -23.79 9.10 -7.26
N ASN A 34 -23.66 8.03 -8.05
CA ASN A 34 -24.77 7.43 -8.80
C ASN A 34 -25.64 6.48 -7.94
N GLY A 35 -25.34 6.32 -6.66
CA GLY A 35 -26.09 5.44 -5.77
C GLY A 35 -26.06 3.95 -6.16
N ILE A 36 -25.12 3.55 -7.02
CA ILE A 36 -24.95 2.16 -7.43
C ILE A 36 -24.28 1.46 -6.25
N ARG A 37 -25.03 0.58 -5.59
CA ARG A 37 -24.48 -0.23 -4.49
C ARG A 37 -23.52 -1.23 -5.10
N ASP A 38 -22.22 -0.99 -4.90
CA ASP A 38 -21.17 -1.96 -5.16
C ASP A 38 -21.55 -3.27 -4.46
N ILE A 39 -21.88 -4.31 -5.24
CA ILE A 39 -21.96 -5.66 -4.73
C ILE A 39 -20.55 -5.95 -4.20
N PRO A 40 -20.38 -6.18 -2.89
CA PRO A 40 -19.06 -6.41 -2.35
C PRO A 40 -18.50 -7.64 -3.05
N LEU A 41 -17.36 -7.48 -3.72
CA LEU A 41 -16.49 -8.62 -4.01
C LEU A 41 -16.07 -9.15 -2.64
N ASP A 42 -16.89 -10.07 -2.13
CA ASP A 42 -16.67 -10.81 -0.91
C ASP A 42 -15.35 -11.55 -1.07
N HIS A 43 -14.28 -10.92 -0.60
CA HIS A 43 -13.04 -11.59 -0.23
C HIS A 43 -12.99 -11.61 1.30
N SER A 44 -14.12 -11.93 1.92
CA SER A 44 -14.14 -12.42 3.29
C SER A 44 -13.61 -13.86 3.27
N VAL A 45 -12.30 -13.99 3.06
CA VAL A 45 -11.58 -15.21 3.41
C VAL A 45 -11.84 -15.40 4.91
N ARG A 46 -12.74 -16.32 5.25
CA ARG A 46 -12.99 -16.79 6.62
C ARG A 46 -11.67 -17.35 7.14
N GLN A 47 -10.90 -16.50 7.82
CA GLN A 47 -9.69 -16.92 8.51
C GLN A 47 -10.12 -17.60 9.81
N SER A 48 -9.71 -18.85 9.96
CA SER A 48 -9.94 -19.69 11.14
C SER A 48 -9.53 -18.97 12.44
N PRO A 49 -10.31 -19.12 13.54
CA PRO A 49 -10.12 -18.34 14.77
C PRO A 49 -8.87 -18.68 15.60
N THR A 50 -7.96 -19.52 15.13
CA THR A 50 -6.88 -20.13 15.94
C THR A 50 -5.45 -19.71 15.58
N THR A 51 -5.24 -18.81 14.63
CA THR A 51 -3.90 -18.32 14.30
C THR A 51 -3.89 -16.80 14.24
N PHE A 52 -3.14 -16.17 15.14
CA PHE A 52 -2.93 -14.72 15.15
C PHE A 52 -2.41 -14.28 13.77
N GLN A 53 -3.23 -13.55 13.02
CA GLN A 53 -2.87 -12.99 11.72
C GLN A 53 -2.40 -11.55 11.91
N PRO A 54 -1.08 -11.28 11.87
CA PRO A 54 -0.61 -9.93 12.09
C PRO A 54 -1.07 -8.99 10.96
N THR A 55 -1.65 -7.85 11.33
CA THR A 55 -2.06 -6.80 10.39
C THR A 55 -0.85 -6.24 9.64
N GLY A 56 -1.04 -5.68 8.45
CA GLY A 56 0.05 -5.05 7.67
C GLY A 56 0.86 -4.02 8.49
N LEU A 57 0.19 -3.22 9.33
CA LEU A 57 0.85 -2.29 10.25
C LEU A 57 1.74 -2.99 11.29
N GLN A 58 1.31 -4.14 11.80
CA GLN A 58 2.07 -4.93 12.77
C GLN A 58 3.30 -5.54 12.11
N LYS A 59 3.17 -6.04 10.87
CA LYS A 59 4.30 -6.53 10.06
C LYS A 59 5.32 -5.42 9.79
N PHE A 60 4.86 -4.22 9.42
CA PHE A 60 5.75 -3.07 9.20
C PHE A 60 6.49 -2.64 10.48
N LYS A 61 5.78 -2.61 11.62
CA LYS A 61 6.39 -2.31 12.92
C LYS A 61 7.46 -3.35 13.30
N ALA A 62 7.18 -4.64 13.09
CA ALA A 62 8.13 -5.72 13.32
C ALA A 62 9.37 -5.59 12.41
N PHE A 63 9.15 -5.38 11.11
CA PHE A 63 10.23 -5.14 10.15
C PHE A 63 11.12 -3.96 10.56
N ARG A 64 10.52 -2.81 10.88
CA ARG A 64 11.27 -1.62 11.29
C ARG A 64 12.13 -1.89 12.53
N THR A 65 11.58 -2.61 13.50
CA THR A 65 12.29 -2.94 14.74
C THR A 65 13.48 -3.86 14.47
N LEU A 66 13.30 -4.92 13.69
CA LEU A 66 14.38 -5.83 13.30
C LEU A 66 15.47 -5.13 12.47
N PHE A 67 15.06 -4.28 11.54
CA PHE A 67 15.99 -3.50 10.71
C PHE A 67 16.90 -2.61 11.54
N TRP A 68 16.33 -1.88 12.52
CA TRP A 68 17.13 -1.05 13.42
C TRP A 68 18.03 -1.86 14.34
N ASP A 69 17.59 -3.03 14.80
CA ASP A 69 18.42 -3.91 15.64
C ASP A 69 19.61 -4.48 14.84
N GLU A 70 19.39 -4.85 13.57
CA GLU A 70 20.44 -5.35 12.69
C GLU A 70 21.47 -4.27 12.35
N ILE A 71 21.02 -3.07 11.97
CA ILE A 71 21.91 -1.91 11.77
C ILE A 71 22.74 -1.65 13.03
N ARG A 72 22.10 -1.64 14.19
CA ARG A 72 22.78 -1.40 15.46
C ARG A 72 23.85 -2.46 15.73
N SER A 73 23.54 -3.73 15.46
CA SER A 73 24.50 -4.83 15.60
C SER A 73 25.67 -4.73 14.62
N THR A 74 25.43 -4.29 13.38
CA THR A 74 26.49 -4.11 12.37
C THR A 74 27.46 -2.98 12.70
N ILE A 75 27.00 -1.97 13.45
CA ILE A 75 27.81 -0.83 13.89
C ILE A 75 28.49 -1.12 15.25
N GLY A 76 28.35 -2.34 15.79
CA GLY A 76 29.01 -2.79 17.02
C GLY A 76 28.30 -2.38 18.31
N PHE A 77 27.05 -1.90 18.24
CA PHE A 77 26.24 -1.63 19.41
C PHE A 77 25.46 -2.88 19.85
N PRO A 78 25.22 -3.06 21.16
CA PRO A 78 24.50 -4.24 21.65
C PRO A 78 23.05 -4.27 21.15
N ARG A 79 22.63 -5.45 20.67
CA ARG A 79 21.23 -5.76 20.32
C ARG A 79 20.35 -5.53 21.54
N ARG A 80 19.15 -4.97 21.33
CA ARG A 80 18.20 -4.70 22.42
C ARG A 80 17.33 -5.90 22.77
N PHE A 81 17.22 -6.87 21.87
CA PHE A 81 16.53 -8.12 22.12
C PHE A 81 17.57 -9.23 22.36
N ARG A 82 17.46 -9.88 23.53
CA ARG A 82 18.21 -11.08 23.90
C ARG A 82 17.42 -12.32 23.50
#